data_AF-A0A968J1E2-F1
#
_entry.id   AF-A0A968J1E2-F1
#
_cell.length_a   1.000
_cell.length_b   1.000
_cell.length_c   1.000
_cell.angle_alpha   90.00
_cell.angle_beta   90.00
_cell.angle_gamma   90.00
#
_symmetry.space_group_name_H-M   'P 1'
#
loop_
_entity.id
_entity.type
_entity.pdbx_description
1 polymer ?
#
loop_
_entity_poly.entity_id
_entity_poly.type
_entity_poly.pdbx_seq_one_letter_code
_entity_poly.pdbx_strand_id
1 'polypeptide(L)' 'MAIDPQRQREAEANHRTSLANSLKRRMEAARARNNSQLLAALEREMNQLGLRP' A
#
# COMPACT_ATOMS: atom_id res chain seq x y z
N MET A 1 -30.13 0.99 8.71
CA MET A 1 -29.39 1.14 7.44
C MET A 1 -28.44 -0.05 7.34
N ALA A 2 -28.77 -1.06 6.53
CA ALA A 2 -27.83 -2.13 6.25
C ALA A 2 -26.72 -1.56 5.37
N ILE A 3 -25.47 -1.60 5.84
CA ILE A 3 -24.33 -1.17 5.03
C ILE A 3 -24.19 -2.22 3.94
N ASP A 4 -24.51 -1.86 2.69
CA ASP A 4 -24.38 -2.75 1.54
C ASP A 4 -23.01 -3.46 1.56
N PRO A 5 -22.97 -4.80 1.58
CA PRO A 5 -21.72 -5.55 1.63
C PRO A 5 -20.82 -5.29 0.42
N GLN A 6 -21.39 -4.80 -0.70
CA GLN A 6 -20.64 -4.31 -1.85
C GLN A 6 -19.84 -3.04 -1.51
N ARG A 7 -20.46 -2.05 -0.86
CA ARG A 7 -19.78 -0.82 -0.45
C ARG A 7 -18.64 -1.07 0.55
N GLN A 8 -18.78 -2.07 1.42
CA GLN A 8 -17.72 -2.44 2.36
C GLN A 8 -16.52 -3.03 1.61
N ARG A 9 -16.76 -3.95 0.66
CA ARG A 9 -15.69 -4.52 -0.18
C ARG A 9 -15.02 -3.48 -1.08
N GLU A 10 -15.78 -2.54 -1.64
CA GLU A 10 -15.24 -1.44 -2.42
C GLU A 10 -14.40 -0.48 -1.57
N ALA A 11 -14.84 -0.20 -0.34
CA ALA A 11 -14.06 0.60 0.61
C ALA A 11 -12.75 -0.08 1.00
N GLU A 12 -12.77 -1.39 1.25
CA GLU A 12 -11.55 -2.17 1.53
C GLU A 12 -10.61 -2.23 0.32
N ALA A 13 -11.15 -2.44 -0.89
CA ALA A 13 -10.36 -2.43 -2.13
C ALA A 13 -9.72 -1.06 -2.39
N ASN A 14 -10.49 0.02 -2.19
CA ASN A 14 -9.99 1.39 -2.29
C ASN A 14 -8.95 1.69 -1.20
N HIS A 15 -9.15 1.22 0.02
CA HIS A 15 -8.20 1.36 1.12
C HIS A 15 -6.88 0.67 0.76
N ARG A 16 -6.93 -0.60 0.32
CA ARG A 16 -5.75 -1.37 -0.10
C ARG A 16 -5.02 -0.70 -1.27
N THR A 17 -5.76 -0.18 -2.25
CA THR A 17 -5.20 0.57 -3.39
C THR A 17 -4.54 1.88 -2.95
N SER A 18 -5.16 2.61 -2.04
CA SER A 18 -4.61 3.84 -1.46
C SER A 18 -3.32 3.57 -0.69
N LEU A 19 -3.28 2.51 0.12
CA LEU A 19 -2.08 2.05 0.82
C LEU A 19 -0.98 1.66 -0.17
N ALA A 20 -1.28 0.85 -1.18
CA ALA A 20 -0.32 0.44 -2.20
C ALA A 20 0.27 1.65 -2.94
N ASN A 21 -0.56 2.63 -3.31
CA ASN A 21 -0.12 3.86 -3.95
C ASN A 21 0.75 4.73 -3.02
N SER A 22 0.41 4.82 -1.73
CA SER A 22 1.22 5.51 -0.73
C SER A 22 2.59 4.86 -0.56
N LEU A 23 2.65 3.54 -0.49
CA LEU A 23 3.89 2.77 -0.36
C LEU A 23 4.76 2.91 -1.61
N LYS A 24 4.18 2.81 -2.81
CA LYS A 24 4.89 3.04 -4.07
C LYS A 24 5.54 4.43 -4.11
N ARG A 25 4.79 5.49 -3.78
CA ARG A 25 5.36 6.85 -3.72
C ARG A 25 6.51 6.97 -2.72
N ARG A 26 6.38 6.35 -1.55
CA ARG A 26 7.45 6.32 -0.54
C ARG A 26 8.68 5.55 -1.03
N MET A 27 8.50 4.45 -1.76
CA MET A 27 9.60 3.68 -2.35
C MET A 27 10.29 4.46 -3.47
N GLU A 28 9.55 5.19 -4.31
CA GLU A 28 10.15 6.08 -5.33
C GLU A 28 10.98 7.19 -4.68
N ALA A 29 10.48 7.81 -3.61
CA ALA A 29 11.23 8.79 -2.84
C ALA A 29 12.49 8.17 -2.19
N ALA A 30 12.38 6.94 -1.66
CA ALA A 30 13.51 6.21 -1.10
C ALA A 30 14.57 5.89 -2.17
N ARG A 31 14.15 5.47 -3.38
CA ARG A 31 15.03 5.25 -4.54
C ARG A 31 15.73 6.53 -4.97
N ALA A 32 14.99 7.64 -5.09
CA ALA A 32 15.56 8.93 -5.45
C ALA A 32 16.62 9.42 -4.44
N ARG A 33 16.47 9.03 -3.16
CA ARG A 33 17.42 9.34 -2.08
C ARG A 33 18.51 8.29 -1.89
N ASN A 34 18.58 7.25 -2.74
CA ASN A 34 19.46 6.08 -2.57
C ASN A 34 19.39 5.44 -1.17
N ASN A 35 18.22 5.55 -0.51
CA ASN A 35 18.02 5.01 0.83
C ASN A 35 17.55 3.55 0.73
N SER A 36 18.51 2.64 0.58
CA SER A 36 18.26 1.20 0.44
C SER A 36 17.63 0.57 1.69
N GLN A 37 17.95 1.06 2.89
CA GLN A 37 17.31 0.61 4.13
C GLN A 37 15.82 0.95 4.17
N LEU A 38 15.47 2.18 3.80
CA LEU A 38 14.08 2.61 3.73
C LEU A 38 13.32 1.85 2.63
N LEU A 39 13.95 1.63 1.48
CA LEU A 39 13.37 0.81 0.40
C LEU A 39 13.06 -0.61 0.89
N ALA A 40 14.01 -1.28 1.54
CA ALA A 40 13.83 -2.63 2.07
C ALA A 40 12.80 -2.71 3.21
N ALA A 41 12.62 -1.64 3.99
CA ALA A 41 11.55 -1.56 4.99
C ALA A 41 10.18 -1.45 4.33
N LEU A 42 10.04 -0.58 3.31
CA LEU A 42 8.79 -0.38 2.58
C LEU A 42 8.39 -1.61 1.75
N GLU A 43 9.36 -2.34 1.17
CA GLU A 43 9.10 -3.61 0.48
C GLU A 43 8.59 -4.70 1.44
N ARG A 44 9.15 -4.76 2.67
CA ARG A 44 8.64 -5.67 3.71
C ARG A 44 7.23 -5.30 4.14
N GLU A 45 6.93 -4.00 4.31
CA GLU A 45 5.60 -3.50 4.64
C GLU A 45 4.57 -3.85 3.54
N MET A 46 4.91 -3.67 2.26
CA MET A 46 4.06 -4.12 1.14
C MET A 46 3.80 -5.63 1.14
N ASN A 47 4.82 -6.42 1.49
CA ASN A 47 4.70 -7.88 1.51
C ASN A 47 3.82 -8.36 2.67
N GLN A 48 3.96 -7.75 3.85
CA GLN A 48 3.12 -8.06 5.02
C GLN A 48 1.65 -7.72 4.78
N LEU A 49 1.37 -6.63 4.06
CA LEU A 49 0.00 -6.22 3.72
C LEU A 49 -0.60 -7.02 2.55
N GLY A 50 0.18 -7.93 1.94
CA GLY A 50 -0.23 -8.67 0.75
C GLY A 50 -0.59 -7.75 -0.42
N LEU A 51 0.09 -6.61 -0.53
CA LEU A 51 -0.10 -5.58 -1.56
C LEU A 51 0.90 -5.70 -2.72
N ARG A 52 1.80 -6.68 -2.62
CA ARG A 52 2.70 -7.06 -3.69
C ARG A 52 1.90 -7.85 -4.74
N PRO A 53 2.04 -7.54 -6.05
CA PRO A 53 1.36 -8.28 -7.11
C PRO A 53 1.78 -9.76 -7.12
#